data_AF-D7E3P1-F1
#
_entry.id   AF-D7E3P1-F1
#
_cell.length_a   1.000
_cell.length_b   1.000
_cell.length_c   1.000
_cell.angle_alpha   90.00
_cell.angle_beta   90.00
_cell.angle_gamma   90.00
#
_symmetry.space_group_name_H-M   'P 1'
#
loop_
_entity.id
_entity.type
_entity.pdbx_description
1 polymer ?
#
loop_
_entity_poly.entity_id
_entity_poly.type
_entity_poly.pdbx_seq_one_letter_code
_entity_poly.pdbx_strand_id
1 'polypeptide(L)' 'MTRNNLLSRISIDPNICFGKPCIKGHRIWVSLILDFLAGGETIETDNRI' A
#
# COMPACT_ATOMS: atom_id res chain seq x y z
N MET A 1 -2.54 8.53 15.91
CA MET A 1 -2.92 7.25 15.26
C MET A 1 -2.13 6.12 15.93
N THR A 2 -2.76 4.99 16.27
CA THR A 2 -2.05 3.86 16.92
C THR A 2 -1.56 2.85 15.88
N ARG A 3 -0.52 2.07 16.21
CA ARG A 3 0.01 1.02 15.33
C ARG A 3 -1.07 0.07 14.81
N ASN A 4 -2.00 -0.31 15.67
CA ASN A 4 -3.10 -1.22 15.30
C ASN A 4 -4.04 -0.61 14.25
N ASN A 5 -4.26 0.71 14.27
CA ASN A 5 -5.09 1.40 13.28
C ASN A 5 -4.42 1.47 11.89
N LEU A 6 -3.09 1.49 11.84
CA LEU A 6 -2.35 1.41 10.58
C LEU A 6 -2.46 0.00 9.98
N LEU A 7 -2.24 -1.02 10.80
CA LEU A 7 -2.29 -2.42 10.34
C LEU A 7 -3.68 -2.84 9.86
N SER A 8 -4.76 -2.27 10.38
CA SER A 8 -6.13 -2.58 9.91
C SER A 8 -6.41 -2.14 8.46
N ARG A 9 -5.52 -1.34 7.85
CA ARG A 9 -5.60 -0.92 6.45
C ARG A 9 -4.95 -1.92 5.48
N ILE A 10 -4.27 -2.94 6.00
CA ILE A 10 -3.58 -3.96 5.22
C ILE A 10 -4.40 -5.26 5.27
N SER A 11 -4.50 -5.93 4.13
CA SER A 11 -5.14 -7.25 3.98
C SER A 11 -4.13 -8.28 3.50
N ILE A 12 -4.24 -9.49 4.03
CA ILE A 12 -3.43 -10.65 3.63
C ILE A 12 -4.41 -11.81 3.40
N ASP A 13 -4.58 -12.20 2.14
CA ASP A 13 -5.45 -13.31 1.74
C ASP A 13 -4.69 -14.20 0.74
N PRO A 14 -4.47 -15.49 1.01
CA PRO A 14 -3.78 -16.40 0.10
C PRO A 14 -4.37 -16.44 -1.31
N ASN A 15 -5.68 -16.19 -1.46
CA ASN A 15 -6.40 -16.21 -2.73
C ASN A 15 -6.28 -14.89 -3.51
N ILE A 16 -5.76 -13.83 -2.89
CA ILE A 16 -5.60 -12.51 -3.50
C ILE A 16 -4.12 -12.17 -3.51
N CYS A 17 -3.57 -11.83 -4.68
CA CYS A 17 -2.19 -11.37 -4.77
C CYS A 17 -1.17 -12.36 -4.16
N PHE A 18 -1.47 -13.67 -4.22
CA PHE A 18 -0.62 -14.75 -3.71
C PHE A 18 -0.31 -14.64 -2.21
N GLY A 19 -1.24 -14.10 -1.40
CA GLY A 19 -1.03 -13.92 0.03
C GLY A 19 -0.06 -12.78 0.38
N LYS A 20 0.29 -11.92 -0.57
CA LYS A 20 1.13 -10.76 -0.29
C LYS A 20 0.30 -9.67 0.42
N PRO A 21 0.90 -8.92 1.36
CA PRO A 21 0.24 -7.79 1.98
C PRO A 21 -0.20 -6.74 0.96
N CYS A 22 -1.50 -6.44 0.95
CA CYS A 22 -2.13 -5.49 0.05
C CYS A 22 -2.88 -4.41 0.84
N ILE A 23 -3.06 -3.23 0.25
CA ILE A 23 -3.96 -2.21 0.80
C ILE A 23 -5.41 -2.74 0.72
N LYS A 24 -6.12 -2.72 1.85
CA LYS A 24 -7.48 -3.27 1.95
C LYS A 24 -8.41 -2.60 0.94
N GLY A 25 -9.23 -3.41 0.26
CA GLY A 25 -10.13 -2.95 -0.82
C GLY A 25 -9.45 -2.72 -2.17
N HIS A 26 -8.12 -2.87 -2.24
CA HIS A 26 -7.33 -2.69 -3.46
C HIS A 26 -6.46 -3.93 -3.71
N ARG A 27 -5.96 -4.07 -4.94
CA ARG A 27 -4.99 -5.11 -5.32
C ARG A 27 -3.59 -4.53 -5.51
N ILE A 28 -3.24 -3.55 -4.67
CA ILE A 28 -1.96 -2.84 -4.68
C ILE A 28 -1.12 -3.41 -3.53
N TRP A 29 0.05 -3.95 -3.86
CA TRP A 29 0.98 -4.50 -2.87
C TRP A 29 1.62 -3.39 -2.05
N VAL A 30 1.80 -3.66 -0.76
CA VAL A 30 2.52 -2.72 0.12
C VAL A 30 3.96 -2.52 -0.37
N SER A 31 4.62 -3.58 -0.85
CA SER A 31 5.98 -3.50 -1.38
C SER A 31 6.09 -2.53 -2.56
N LEU A 32 5.10 -2.51 -3.46
CA LEU A 32 5.11 -1.62 -4.62
C LEU A 32 5.12 -0.14 -4.20
N ILE A 33 4.32 0.21 -3.18
CA ILE A 33 4.29 1.57 -2.64
C ILE A 33 5.64 1.90 -2.00
N LEU A 34 6.24 0.96 -1.26
CA LEU A 34 7.56 1.14 -0.66
C LEU A 34 8.66 1.31 -1.72
N ASP A 35 8.58 0.58 -2.83
CA ASP A 35 9.52 0.70 -3.96
C ASP A 35 9.42 2.08 -4.61
N PHE A 36 8.21 2.60 -4.81
CA PHE A 36 8.00 3.97 -5.32
C PHE A 36 8.53 5.04 -4.36
N LEU A 37 8.24 4.90 -3.07
CA LEU A 37 8.77 5.82 -2.06
C LEU A 37 10.30 5.76 -1.99
N ALA A 38 10.88 4.56 -2.10
CA ALA A 38 12.33 4.39 -2.18
C ALA A 38 12.92 4.99 -3.47
N GLY A 39 12.13 5.01 -4.56
CA GLY A 39 12.45 5.69 -5.82
C GLY A 39 12.34 7.21 -5.78
N GLY A 40 11.86 7.79 -4.66
CA GLY A 40 11.71 9.24 -4.51
C GLY A 40 10.33 9.78 -4.91
N GLU A 41 9.35 8.91 -5.14
CA GLU A 41 7.97 9.34 -5.36
C GLU A 41 7.42 10.01 -4.10
N THR A 42 6.66 11.09 -4.30
CA THR A 42 6.02 11.83 -3.21
C THR A 42 4.52 11.62 -3.24
N ILE A 43 3.87 11.85 -2.10
CA ILE A 43 2.41 11.75 -1.96
C ILE A 43 1.72 13.00 -2.54
N GLU A 44 2.51 14.00 -2.97
CA GLU A 44 1.97 15.22 -3.54
C GLU A 44 1.16 14.91 -4.80
N THR A 45 -0.07 15.41 -4.84
CA THR A 45 -0.87 15.39 -6.05
C THR A 45 -0.09 16.11 -7.14
N ASP A 46 0.23 15.43 -8.23
CA ASP A 46 0.80 16.06 -9.41
C ASP A 46 -0.18 17.14 -9.90
N ASN A 47 0.10 18.41 -9.61
CA ASN A 47 -0.70 19.56 -10.03
C ASN A 47 -0.58 19.85 -11.55
N ARG A 48 -0.12 18.86 -12.34
CA ARG A 48 0.01 18.94 -13.81
C ARG A 48 -1.16 18.29 -14.55
N ILE A 49 -2.15 17.77 -13.82
CA ILE A 49 -3.47 17.37 -14.33
C ILE A 49 -4.56 18.36 -13.93
#